data_AF-A0A1C3TIW3-F1
#
_entry.id   AF-A0A1C3TIW3-F1
#
_cell.length_a   1.000
_cell.length_b   1.000
_cell.length_c   1.000
_cell.angle_alpha   90.00
_cell.angle_beta   90.00
_cell.angle_gamma   90.00
#
_symmetry.space_group_name_H-M   'P 1'
#
loop_
_entity.id
_entity.type
_entity.pdbx_description
1 polymer ?
#
loop_
_entity_poly.entity_id
_entity_poly.type
_entity_poly.pdbx_seq_one_letter_code
_entity_poly.pdbx_strand_id
1 'polypeptide(L)'
;MKPRVLAIALALVAPLPVLAPAAPVAASAEAAGPAWVKRSNDFAQILLQAQAPFQPEEVSFFGVPGYDDKVADLGPDNARRYRDALGKARAGCRRSGRSSATPTCARIWRSCFTPPASRSKPAP
;
A
#
# COMPACT_ATOMS: atom_id res chain seq x y z
N MET A 1 -29.67 35.37 -17.45
CA MET A 1 -29.31 33.97 -17.73
C MET A 1 -27.96 33.98 -18.43
N LYS A 2 -26.89 33.50 -17.77
CA LYS A 2 -25.50 33.78 -18.19
C LYS A 2 -25.06 32.84 -19.33
N PRO A 3 -24.51 33.38 -20.44
CA PRO A 3 -24.23 32.65 -21.70
C PRO A 3 -23.13 31.58 -21.59
N ARG A 4 -22.55 31.38 -20.41
CA ARG A 4 -21.45 30.43 -20.17
C ARG A 4 -21.90 28.97 -20.04
N VAL A 5 -23.20 28.73 -19.86
CA VAL A 5 -23.75 27.37 -19.79
C VAL A 5 -23.77 26.70 -21.17
N LEU A 6 -23.91 27.48 -22.26
CA LEU A 6 -23.99 26.93 -23.62
C LEU A 6 -22.65 26.42 -24.16
N ALA A 7 -21.53 27.01 -23.71
CA ALA A 7 -20.19 26.62 -24.18
C ALA A 7 -19.75 25.25 -23.67
N ILE A 8 -20.30 24.79 -22.53
CA ILE A 8 -19.92 23.51 -21.92
C ILE A 8 -20.63 22.33 -22.63
N ALA A 9 -21.79 22.56 -23.25
CA ALA A 9 -22.56 21.53 -23.95
C ALA A 9 -21.99 21.17 -25.34
N LEU A 10 -21.30 22.10 -26.01
CA LEU A 10 -20.82 21.89 -27.39
C LEU A 10 -19.45 21.19 -27.49
N ALA A 11 -18.78 20.94 -26.37
CA ALA A 11 -17.47 20.27 -26.34
C ALA A 11 -17.56 18.74 -26.18
N LEU A 12 -18.74 18.18 -25.94
CA LEU A 12 -18.89 16.76 -25.58
C LEU A 12 -19.25 15.82 -26.74
N VAL A 13 -19.48 16.33 -27.96
CA VAL A 13 -19.90 15.50 -29.10
C VAL A 13 -19.09 15.86 -30.36
N ALA A 14 -17.87 15.34 -30.43
CA ALA A 14 -17.17 15.14 -31.70
C ALA A 14 -16.38 13.82 -31.63
N PRO A 15 -16.85 12.74 -32.29
CA PRO A 15 -16.06 11.53 -32.44
C PRO A 15 -15.12 11.68 -33.64
N LEU A 16 -13.81 11.63 -33.41
CA LEU A 16 -12.83 11.46 -34.48
C LEU A 16 -12.05 10.15 -34.25
N PRO A 17 -12.03 9.23 -35.23
CA PRO A 17 -11.23 8.02 -35.15
C PRO A 17 -9.79 8.36 -35.55
N VAL A 18 -8.83 8.17 -34.65
CA VAL A 18 -7.40 8.21 -35.00
C VAL A 18 -6.79 6.86 -34.66
N LEU A 19 -6.40 6.15 -35.72
CA LEU A 19 -5.49 5.01 -35.67
C LEU A 19 -4.17 5.50 -35.06
N ALA A 20 -3.87 5.10 -33.82
CA ALA A 20 -2.59 5.40 -33.20
C ALA A 20 -1.57 4.28 -33.54
N PRO A 21 -0.40 4.58 -34.13
CA PRO A 21 0.68 3.61 -34.23
C PRO A 21 1.16 3.23 -32.81
N ALA A 22 1.35 1.94 -32.57
CA ALA A 22 1.86 1.41 -31.32
C ALA A 22 3.24 2.03 -31.00
N ALA A 23 3.25 3.00 -30.09
CA ALA A 23 4.49 3.53 -29.54
C ALA A 23 5.19 2.42 -28.73
N PRO A 24 6.53 2.33 -28.77
CA PRO A 24 7.27 1.43 -27.89
C PRO A 24 6.91 1.76 -26.45
N VAL A 25 6.53 0.74 -25.68
CA VAL A 25 6.31 0.85 -24.24
C VAL A 25 7.67 1.19 -23.62
N ALA A 26 7.94 2.49 -23.49
CA ALA A 26 9.03 2.96 -22.68
C ALA A 26 8.78 2.44 -21.27
N ALA A 27 9.72 1.65 -20.73
CA ALA A 27 9.71 1.28 -19.34
C ALA A 27 9.58 2.55 -18.51
N SER A 28 8.47 2.69 -17.78
CA SER A 28 8.24 3.79 -16.87
C SER A 28 9.37 3.77 -15.84
N ALA A 29 10.38 4.61 -16.03
CA ALA A 29 11.35 4.86 -14.98
C ALA A 29 10.56 5.45 -13.82
N GLU A 30 10.44 4.68 -12.74
CA GLU A 30 9.70 5.11 -11.55
C GLU A 30 10.35 6.38 -11.03
N ALA A 31 9.71 7.53 -11.29
CA ALA A 31 10.16 8.80 -10.77
C ALA A 31 10.33 8.61 -9.26
N ALA A 32 11.53 8.87 -8.74
CA ALA A 32 11.84 8.64 -7.33
C ALA A 32 10.82 9.42 -6.48
N GLY A 33 9.84 8.68 -5.96
CA GLY A 33 8.75 9.25 -5.19
C GLY A 33 9.29 9.88 -3.91
N PRO A 34 8.44 10.63 -3.18
CA PRO A 34 8.83 11.19 -1.89
C PRO A 34 9.48 10.14 -0.98
N ALA A 35 10.50 10.53 -0.21
CA ALA A 35 11.26 9.61 0.65
C ALA A 35 10.37 8.81 1.63
N TRP A 36 9.22 9.36 2.04
CA TRP A 36 8.26 8.67 2.89
C TRP A 36 7.58 7.48 2.19
N VAL A 37 7.40 7.53 0.86
CA VAL A 37 6.85 6.42 0.07
C VAL A 37 7.83 5.27 0.09
N LYS A 38 9.09 5.54 -0.23
CA LYS A 38 10.16 4.54 -0.13
C LYS A 38 10.20 3.93 1.27
N ARG A 39 10.12 4.76 2.30
CA ARG A 39 10.11 4.30 3.69
C ARG A 39 8.94 3.38 4.00
N SER A 40 7.74 3.73 3.52
CA SER A 40 6.53 2.91 3.66
C SER A 40 6.68 1.57 2.92
N ASN A 41 7.19 1.59 1.69
CA ASN A 41 7.43 0.39 0.89
C ASN A 41 8.45 -0.53 1.57
N ASP A 42 9.53 0.02 2.14
CA ASP A 42 10.52 -0.76 2.90
C ASP A 42 9.86 -1.47 4.11
N PHE A 43 8.88 -0.85 4.77
CA PHE A 43 8.12 -1.49 5.86
C PHE A 43 7.14 -2.55 5.37
N ALA A 44 6.44 -2.28 4.27
CA ALA A 44 5.52 -3.24 3.65
C ALA A 44 6.28 -4.50 3.22
N GLN A 45 7.49 -4.35 2.67
CA GLN A 45 8.31 -5.46 2.23
C GLN A 45 8.65 -6.42 3.37
N ILE A 46 8.88 -5.93 4.59
CA ILE A 46 9.16 -6.79 5.76
C ILE A 46 7.97 -7.73 6.03
N LEU A 47 6.74 -7.23 5.91
CA LEU A 47 5.54 -8.02 6.15
C LEU A 47 5.26 -8.97 4.99
N LEU A 48 5.43 -8.52 3.74
CA LEU A 48 5.29 -9.37 2.56
C LEU A 48 6.22 -10.57 2.61
N GLN A 49 7.49 -10.36 2.93
CA GLN A 49 8.47 -11.45 3.02
C GLN A 49 8.18 -12.44 4.17
N ALA A 50 7.50 -12.01 5.22
CA ALA A 50 7.10 -12.89 6.31
C ALA A 50 5.88 -13.76 5.96
N GLN A 51 4.99 -13.26 5.09
CA GLN A 51 3.79 -13.97 4.61
C GLN A 51 4.14 -14.94 3.48
N ALA A 52 5.12 -14.57 2.66
CA ALA A 52 5.45 -15.26 1.42
C ALA A 52 5.67 -16.78 1.52
N PRO A 53 6.31 -17.34 2.57
CA PRO A 53 6.44 -18.80 2.70
C PRO A 53 5.10 -19.53 2.96
N PHE A 54 4.08 -18.82 3.42
CA PHE A 54 2.76 -19.37 3.78
C PHE A 54 1.70 -19.12 2.71
N GLN A 55 1.92 -18.12 1.84
CA GLN A 55 1.02 -17.74 0.75
C GLN A 55 1.83 -17.34 -0.51
N PRO A 56 2.68 -18.25 -1.05
CA PRO A 56 3.54 -17.94 -2.19
C PRO A 56 2.76 -17.53 -3.44
N GLU A 57 1.56 -18.05 -3.63
CA GLU A 57 0.70 -17.76 -4.77
C GLU A 57 0.17 -16.33 -4.71
N GLU A 58 -0.21 -15.87 -3.51
CA GLU A 58 -0.71 -14.51 -3.29
C GLU A 58 0.41 -13.46 -3.46
N VAL A 59 1.60 -13.72 -2.93
CA VAL A 59 2.72 -12.79 -3.09
C VAL A 59 3.26 -12.78 -4.52
N SER A 60 3.22 -13.91 -5.24
CA SER A 60 3.52 -13.96 -6.68
C SER A 60 2.50 -13.15 -7.47
N PHE A 61 1.21 -13.24 -7.11
CA PHE A 61 0.17 -12.41 -7.69
C PHE A 61 0.42 -10.90 -7.48
N PHE A 62 0.98 -10.50 -6.35
CA PHE A 62 1.44 -9.11 -6.13
C PHE A 62 2.72 -8.73 -6.89
N GLY A 63 3.33 -9.65 -7.64
CA GLY A 63 4.55 -9.42 -8.40
C GLY A 63 5.83 -9.54 -7.56
N VAL A 64 5.79 -10.16 -6.38
CA VAL A 64 6.99 -10.42 -5.59
C VAL A 64 7.80 -11.55 -6.28
N PRO A 65 9.04 -11.28 -6.70
CA PRO A 65 9.81 -12.25 -7.48
C PRO A 65 10.24 -13.46 -6.66
N GLY A 66 10.37 -14.61 -7.33
CA GLY A 66 10.94 -15.84 -6.75
C GLY A 66 9.98 -16.75 -5.99
N TYR A 67 8.68 -16.50 -6.08
CA TYR A 67 7.63 -17.33 -5.45
C TYR A 67 6.75 -18.11 -6.45
N ASP A 68 6.90 -17.87 -7.75
CA ASP A 68 6.09 -18.48 -8.83
C ASP A 68 6.21 -20.02 -8.87
N ASP A 69 7.36 -20.53 -8.43
CA ASP A 69 7.68 -21.97 -8.35
C ASP A 69 7.31 -22.61 -7.00
N LYS A 70 6.63 -21.87 -6.12
CA LYS A 70 6.34 -22.32 -4.75
C LYS A 70 4.85 -22.54 -4.54
N VAL A 71 4.56 -23.43 -3.60
CA VAL A 71 3.19 -23.75 -3.18
C VAL A 71 3.09 -23.59 -1.67
N ALA A 72 1.93 -23.16 -1.18
CA ALA A 72 1.67 -22.98 0.24
C ALA A 72 1.95 -24.27 1.05
N ASP A 73 2.83 -24.16 2.05
CA ASP A 73 3.11 -25.27 2.97
C ASP A 73 2.07 -25.34 4.10
N LEU A 74 1.11 -26.27 3.95
CA LEU A 74 0.07 -26.55 4.94
C LEU A 74 0.46 -27.60 5.99
N GLY A 75 1.76 -27.89 6.13
CA GLY A 75 2.28 -28.83 7.11
C GLY A 75 1.93 -28.47 8.56
N PRO A 76 2.25 -29.34 9.53
CA PRO A 76 1.83 -29.21 10.92
C PRO A 76 2.09 -27.83 11.54
N ASP A 77 1.20 -27.43 12.44
CA ASP A 77 1.27 -26.15 13.17
C ASP A 77 1.37 -24.90 12.28
N ASN A 78 0.91 -24.96 11.02
CA ASN A 78 0.96 -23.85 10.06
C ASN A 78 0.52 -22.52 10.70
N ALA A 79 -0.63 -22.50 11.39
CA ALA A 79 -1.14 -21.29 12.03
C ALA A 79 -0.22 -20.73 13.13
N ARG A 80 0.47 -21.58 13.89
CA ARG A 80 1.46 -21.15 14.89
C ARG A 80 2.70 -20.58 14.19
N ARG A 81 3.24 -21.31 13.20
CA ARG A 81 4.40 -20.89 12.41
C ARG A 81 4.16 -19.53 11.74
N TYR A 82 2.96 -19.34 11.18
CA TYR A 82 2.53 -18.09 10.57
C TYR A 82 2.50 -16.93 11.58
N ARG A 83 1.86 -17.13 12.74
CA ARG A 83 1.81 -16.12 13.82
C ARG A 83 3.21 -15.76 14.33
N ASP A 84 4.10 -16.73 14.46
CA ASP A 84 5.48 -16.50 14.90
C ASP A 84 6.26 -15.69 13.87
N ALA A 85 6.11 -16.01 12.58
CA ALA A 85 6.73 -15.27 11.48
C ALA A 85 6.25 -13.81 11.44
N LEU A 86 4.93 -13.57 11.49
CA LEU A 86 4.37 -12.23 11.56
C LEU A 86 4.75 -11.49 12.84
N GLY A 87 4.84 -12.19 13.98
CA GLY A 87 5.30 -11.64 15.25
C GLY A 87 6.73 -11.08 15.14
N LYS A 88 7.64 -11.84 14.53
CA LYS A 88 9.02 -11.42 14.24
C LYS A 88 9.06 -10.22 13.28
N ALA A 89 8.26 -10.25 12.22
CA ALA A 89 8.18 -9.18 11.24
C ALA A 89 7.66 -7.86 11.85
N ARG A 90 6.61 -7.95 12.67
CA ARG A 90 6.09 -6.81 13.44
C ARG A 90 7.13 -6.21 14.37
N ALA A 91 7.90 -7.05 15.06
CA ALA A 91 9.00 -6.59 15.91
C ALA A 91 10.09 -5.87 15.09
N GLY A 92 10.43 -6.41 13.91
CA GLY A 92 11.35 -5.77 12.95
C GLY A 92 10.85 -4.40 12.48
N CYS A 93 9.61 -4.33 12.01
CA CYS A 93 8.99 -3.09 11.56
C CYS A 93 8.92 -2.04 12.68
N ARG A 94 8.61 -2.44 13.93
CA ARG A 94 8.63 -1.54 15.09
C ARG A 94 10.03 -1.00 15.41
N ARG A 95 11.07 -1.83 15.32
CA ARG A 95 12.46 -1.38 15.52
C ARG A 95 12.84 -0.36 14.46
N SER A 96 12.57 -0.66 13.20
CA SER A 96 12.86 0.24 12.08
C SER A 96 12.05 1.55 12.18
N GLY A 97 10.74 1.47 12.49
CA GLY A 97 9.86 2.64 12.63
C GLY A 97 10.24 3.59 13.77
N ARG A 98 10.76 3.06 14.89
CA ARG A 98 11.28 3.89 16.00
C ARG A 98 12.48 4.73 15.59
N SER A 99 13.29 4.24 14.64
CA SER A 99 14.48 4.94 14.15
C SER A 99 14.18 6.04 13.12
N SER A 100 12.98 6.08 12.55
CA SER A 100 12.63 6.99 11.43
C SER A 100 11.50 7.97 11.73
N ALA A 101 11.00 8.02 12.96
CA ALA A 101 9.94 8.94 13.31
C ALA A 101 10.51 10.36 13.49
N THR A 102 10.36 11.22 12.48
CA THR A 102 10.46 12.67 12.69
C THR A 102 9.30 13.10 13.60
N PRO A 103 9.55 13.93 14.64
CA PRO A 103 8.54 14.25 15.66
C PRO A 103 7.22 14.81 15.08
N THR A 104 7.32 15.57 13.99
CA THR A 104 6.18 16.25 13.34
C THR A 104 5.22 15.29 12.65
N CYS A 105 5.72 14.34 11.84
CA CYS A 105 4.87 13.34 11.18
C CYS A 105 4.21 12.40 12.19
N ALA A 106 4.95 11.99 13.23
CA ALA A 106 4.40 11.15 14.29
C ALA A 106 3.29 11.85 15.09
N ARG A 107 3.37 13.18 15.27
CA ARG A 107 2.32 13.98 15.93
C ARG A 107 1.06 14.07 15.06
N ILE A 108 1.20 14.39 13.77
CA ILE A 108 0.07 14.52 12.83
C ILE A 108 -0.67 13.18 12.67
N TRP A 109 0.07 12.08 12.49
CA TRP A 109 -0.54 10.75 12.36
C TRP A 109 -1.29 10.34 13.63
N ARG A 110 -0.71 10.60 14.81
CA ARG A 110 -1.36 10.31 16.10
C ARG A 110 -2.60 11.17 16.32
N SER A 111 -2.61 12.43 15.91
CA SER A 111 -3.83 13.26 15.97
C SER A 111 -4.94 12.80 15.02
N CYS A 112 -4.59 12.22 13.87
CA CYS A 112 -5.57 11.78 12.88
C CYS A 112 -6.10 10.35 13.12
N PHE A 113 -5.31 9.48 13.76
CA PHE A 113 -5.62 8.04 13.90
C PHE A 113 -5.76 7.53 15.33
N THR A 114 -5.68 8.38 16.36
CA THR A 114 -6.05 7.97 17.72
C THR A 114 -7.57 8.12 17.87
N PRO A 115 -8.34 7.03 18.07
CA PRO A 115 -9.76 7.15 18.36
C PRO A 115 -9.93 8.00 19.63
N PRO A 116 -10.92 8.91 19.70
CA PRO A 116 -11.15 9.68 20.91
C PRO A 116 -11.37 8.69 22.04
N ALA A 117 -10.56 8.80 23.11
CA ALA A 117 -10.79 8.06 24.33
C ALA A 117 -12.27 8.27 24.69
N SER A 118 -13.01 7.17 24.77
CA SER A 118 -14.42 7.14 25.14
C SER A 118 -14.59 8.00 26.38
N ARG A 119 -15.14 9.21 26.22
CA ARG A 119 -15.52 10.06 27.35
C ARG A 119 -16.61 9.29 28.08
N SER A 120 -16.26 8.67 29.20
CA SER A 120 -17.19 8.14 30.16
C SER A 120 -18.14 9.29 30.55
N LYS A 121 -19.39 9.17 30.12
CA LYS A 121 -20.48 10.07 30.49
C LYS A 121 -20.64 9.98 32.03
N PRO A 122 -20.64 11.08 32.78
CA PRO A 122 -20.91 11.00 34.21
C PRO A 122 -22.35 10.51 34.41
N ALA A 123 -22.50 9.51 35.28
CA ALA A 123 -23.80 8.96 35.68
C ALA A 123 -24.62 10.04 36.43
N PRO A 124 -25.97 9.99 36.34
CA PRO A 124 -26.86 10.95 36.97
C PRO A 124 -26.81 10.91 38.50
#